data_AF-T1CKL3-F1
#
_entry.id   AF-T1CKL3-F1
#
_cell.length_a   1.000
_cell.length_b   1.000
_cell.length_c   1.000
_cell.angle_alpha   90.00
_cell.angle_beta   90.00
_cell.angle_gamma   90.00
#
_symmetry.space_group_name_H-M   'P 1'
#
loop_
_entity.id
_entity.type
_entity.pdbx_description
1 polymer ?
#
loop_
_entity_poly.entity_id
_entity_poly.type
_entity_poly.pdbx_seq_one_letter_code
_entity_poly.pdbx_strand_id
1 'polypeptide(L)'
;DPDAPDLFSSPDKLVNRNESWILRLRELSSKMRIITFFGSRGQRDRFQEILENQGIPYTPLSDLQETTPLTGGTIETILGDIGEGLFNALDNTLMVSDTFLFRKKYDRSRETRFRTAAAAFRRDQIRLAEGEPVVHLQQGIGIYRGLREIEIGSIPGEF
;
A
#
# COMPACT_ATOMS: atom_id res chain seq x y z
N ASP A 1 -18.94 10.55 12.45
CA ASP A 1 -19.23 11.72 11.61
C ASP A 1 -19.32 11.24 10.18
N PRO A 2 -20.50 11.28 9.53
CA PRO A 2 -20.71 10.72 8.19
C PRO A 2 -20.07 11.56 7.06
N ASP A 3 -19.48 12.71 7.35
CA ASP A 3 -18.83 13.62 6.38
C ASP A 3 -17.29 13.53 6.37
N ALA A 4 -16.70 12.49 6.96
CA ALA A 4 -15.25 12.31 6.86
C ALA A 4 -14.87 12.08 5.39
N PRO A 5 -14.04 12.94 4.76
CA PRO A 5 -13.59 12.72 3.39
C PRO A 5 -12.90 11.36 3.32
N ASP A 6 -13.19 10.61 2.27
CA ASP A 6 -12.61 9.29 2.02
C ASP A 6 -11.09 9.46 1.82
N LEU A 7 -10.33 9.40 2.93
CA LEU A 7 -8.90 9.75 2.97
C LEU A 7 -8.05 8.82 2.12
N PHE A 8 -8.54 7.59 1.92
CA PHE A 8 -7.88 6.55 1.17
C PHE A 8 -8.80 6.03 0.07
N SER A 9 -8.27 5.81 -1.12
CA SER A 9 -9.04 5.20 -2.20
C SER A 9 -8.20 4.30 -3.10
N SER A 10 -8.84 3.41 -3.86
CA SER A 10 -8.13 2.52 -4.78
C SER A 10 -7.47 3.29 -5.94
N PRO A 11 -6.26 2.90 -6.37
CA PRO A 11 -5.61 3.42 -7.57
C PRO A 11 -6.48 3.33 -8.84
N ASP A 12 -7.38 2.35 -8.92
CA ASP A 12 -8.27 2.17 -10.07
C ASP A 12 -9.22 3.38 -10.29
N LYS A 13 -9.46 4.21 -9.25
CA LYS A 13 -10.21 5.46 -9.40
C LYS A 13 -9.44 6.53 -10.19
N LEU A 14 -8.10 6.46 -10.21
CA LEU A 14 -7.22 7.46 -10.81
C LEU A 14 -6.54 6.98 -12.09
N VAL A 15 -6.30 5.67 -12.19
CA VAL A 15 -5.55 5.04 -13.26
C VAL A 15 -6.33 3.84 -13.79
N ASN A 16 -6.77 3.92 -15.04
CA ASN A 16 -7.38 2.79 -15.74
C ASN A 16 -6.30 1.92 -16.39
N ARG A 17 -6.19 0.66 -15.96
CA ARG A 17 -5.22 -0.32 -16.46
C ARG A 17 -5.44 -0.77 -17.90
N ASN A 18 -6.66 -0.63 -18.41
CA ASN A 18 -7.00 -0.99 -19.79
C ASN A 18 -6.67 0.13 -20.80
N GLU A 19 -6.26 1.29 -20.29
CA GLU A 19 -5.85 2.44 -21.09
C GLU A 19 -4.32 2.61 -21.05
N SER A 20 -3.83 3.73 -21.59
CA SER A 20 -2.42 4.11 -21.51
C SER A 20 -2.02 4.54 -20.10
N TRP A 21 -2.07 3.59 -19.15
CA TRP A 21 -1.81 3.82 -17.72
C TRP A 21 -0.43 4.45 -17.48
N ILE A 22 0.57 4.16 -18.31
CA ILE A 22 1.92 4.73 -18.20
C ILE A 22 1.91 6.25 -18.46
N LEU A 23 1.16 6.70 -19.47
CA LEU A 23 1.00 8.12 -19.77
C LEU A 23 0.15 8.81 -18.71
N ARG A 24 -0.83 8.09 -18.16
CA ARG A 24 -1.62 8.58 -17.03
C ARG A 24 -0.77 8.79 -15.77
N LEU A 25 0.12 7.85 -15.44
CA LEU A 25 1.07 8.03 -14.33
C LEU A 25 1.99 9.22 -14.57
N ARG A 26 2.48 9.42 -15.80
CA ARG A 26 3.24 10.62 -16.15
C ARG A 26 2.44 11.89 -15.88
N GLU A 27 1.20 11.96 -16.34
CA GLU A 27 0.34 13.14 -16.12
C GLU A 27 0.14 13.40 -14.62
N LEU A 28 -0.19 12.36 -13.86
CA LEU A 28 -0.42 12.45 -12.43
C LEU A 28 0.85 12.83 -11.66
N SER A 29 2.03 12.38 -12.08
CA SER A 29 3.29 12.68 -11.39
C SER A 29 3.57 14.18 -11.27
N SER A 30 3.04 15.00 -12.19
CA SER A 30 3.16 16.46 -12.12
C SER A 30 2.24 17.12 -11.09
N LYS A 31 1.21 16.41 -10.62
CA LYS A 31 0.16 16.91 -9.72
C LYS A 31 0.21 16.28 -8.33
N MET A 32 0.80 15.10 -8.21
CA MET A 32 0.80 14.29 -7.00
C MET A 32 2.05 13.43 -6.91
N ARG A 33 2.40 12.98 -5.72
CA ARG A 33 3.50 12.03 -5.53
C ARG A 33 3.07 10.65 -6.02
N ILE A 34 3.95 9.95 -6.73
CA ILE A 34 3.69 8.57 -7.18
C ILE A 34 4.82 7.68 -6.74
N ILE A 35 4.50 6.65 -5.95
CA ILE A 35 5.44 5.63 -5.50
C ILE A 35 5.02 4.29 -6.07
N THR A 36 5.92 3.65 -6.79
CA THR A 36 5.71 2.33 -7.40
C THR A 36 6.55 1.28 -6.67
N PHE A 37 5.88 0.21 -6.22
CA PHE A 37 6.44 -0.83 -5.37
C PHE A 37 6.68 -2.10 -6.17
N PHE A 38 7.87 -2.68 -6.03
CA PHE A 38 8.25 -3.91 -6.74
C PHE A 38 8.77 -4.99 -5.79
N GLY A 39 8.15 -6.17 -5.84
CA GLY A 39 8.59 -7.34 -5.07
C GLY A 39 9.91 -7.95 -5.55
N SER A 40 10.41 -7.56 -6.73
CA SER A 40 11.71 -7.99 -7.23
C SER A 40 12.43 -6.90 -8.02
N ARG A 41 13.77 -6.94 -7.96
CA ARG A 41 14.64 -6.03 -8.73
C ARG A 41 14.37 -6.12 -10.24
N GLY A 42 14.22 -7.33 -10.79
CA GLY A 42 13.97 -7.52 -12.21
C GLY A 42 12.65 -6.89 -12.70
N GLN A 43 11.60 -6.85 -11.87
CA GLN A 43 10.36 -6.12 -12.22
C GLN A 43 10.55 -4.61 -12.16
N ARG A 44 11.27 -4.10 -11.14
CA ARG A 44 11.61 -2.68 -11.04
C ARG A 44 12.43 -2.22 -12.23
N ASP A 45 13.47 -2.97 -12.59
CA ASP A 45 14.38 -2.61 -13.68
C ASP A 45 13.61 -2.58 -15.02
N ARG A 46 12.74 -3.57 -15.28
CA ARG A 46 11.82 -3.55 -16.44
C ARG A 46 10.88 -2.35 -16.44
N PHE A 47 10.36 -1.96 -15.28
CA PHE A 47 9.51 -0.79 -15.18
C PHE A 47 10.27 0.49 -15.50
N GLN A 48 11.47 0.64 -14.94
CA GLN A 48 12.35 1.77 -15.19
C GLN A 48 12.72 1.86 -16.67
N GLU A 49 13.04 0.75 -17.33
CA GLU A 49 13.28 0.70 -18.78
C GLU A 49 12.05 1.17 -19.59
N ILE A 50 10.83 0.82 -19.17
CA ILE A 50 9.59 1.34 -19.79
C ILE A 50 9.51 2.87 -19.63
N LEU A 51 9.83 3.39 -18.44
CA LEU A 51 9.82 4.84 -18.20
C LEU A 51 10.87 5.57 -19.03
N GLU A 52 12.10 5.04 -19.09
CA GLU A 52 13.19 5.59 -19.91
C GLU A 52 12.80 5.66 -21.38
N ASN A 53 12.26 4.56 -21.93
CA ASN A 53 11.82 4.48 -23.33
C ASN A 53 10.71 5.48 -23.67
N GLN A 54 9.90 5.89 -22.68
CA GLN A 54 8.83 6.87 -22.84
C GLN A 54 9.26 8.30 -22.45
N GLY A 55 10.53 8.50 -22.06
CA GLY A 55 11.05 9.78 -21.60
C GLY A 55 10.37 10.28 -20.31
N ILE A 56 9.97 9.36 -19.43
CA ILE A 56 9.31 9.68 -18.16
C ILE A 56 10.38 9.68 -17.05
N PRO A 57 10.59 10.81 -16.35
CA PRO A 57 11.53 10.87 -15.24
C PRO A 57 11.13 9.93 -14.10
N TYR A 58 12.11 9.30 -13.48
CA TYR A 58 11.89 8.47 -12.30
C TYR A 58 13.04 8.59 -11.31
N THR A 59 12.73 8.32 -10.04
CA THR A 59 13.70 8.37 -8.93
C THR A 59 13.68 7.04 -8.17
N PRO A 60 14.79 6.29 -8.13
CA PRO A 60 14.90 5.13 -7.26
C PRO A 60 14.97 5.56 -5.79
N LEU A 61 14.17 4.94 -4.92
CA LEU A 61 14.23 5.11 -3.47
C LEU A 61 14.84 3.87 -2.81
N SER A 62 15.55 4.06 -1.71
CA SER A 62 16.02 2.96 -0.85
C SER A 62 15.12 2.77 0.38
N ASP A 63 14.52 3.84 0.88
CA ASP A 63 13.56 3.85 1.99
C ASP A 63 12.34 4.75 1.67
N LEU A 64 11.16 4.43 2.22
CA LEU A 64 9.96 5.27 2.14
C LEU A 64 10.07 6.55 2.96
N GLN A 65 10.89 6.54 4.00
CA GLN A 65 11.16 7.72 4.83
C GLN A 65 12.08 8.72 4.12
N GLU A 66 12.67 8.36 2.97
CA GLU A 66 13.38 9.33 2.14
C GLU A 66 12.41 10.45 1.75
N THR A 67 12.67 11.62 2.30
CA THR A 67 11.96 12.85 1.96
C THR A 67 12.51 13.34 0.64
N THR A 68 12.02 12.78 -0.47
CA THR A 68 12.15 13.45 -1.75
C THR A 68 11.29 14.71 -1.67
N PRO A 69 11.82 15.90 -2.00
CA PRO A 69 10.93 17.04 -2.23
C PRO A 69 9.83 16.60 -3.20
N LEU A 70 8.61 17.10 -3.03
CA LEU A 70 7.50 16.93 -3.97
C LEU A 70 7.83 17.68 -5.27
N THR A 71 8.96 17.33 -5.90
CA THR A 71 9.33 17.80 -7.22
C THR A 71 8.41 17.03 -8.15
N GLY A 72 7.24 17.62 -8.40
CA GLY A 72 6.27 17.07 -9.33
C GLY A 72 6.96 16.76 -10.66
N GLY A 73 6.55 15.66 -11.28
CA GLY A 73 7.00 15.24 -12.61
C GLY A 73 7.96 14.05 -12.62
N THR A 74 8.24 13.43 -11.47
CA THR A 74 9.01 12.18 -11.39
C THR A 74 8.16 11.07 -10.75
N ILE A 75 8.38 9.83 -11.19
CA ILE A 75 7.79 8.63 -10.59
C ILE A 75 8.83 7.97 -9.67
N GLU A 76 8.50 7.76 -8.41
CA GLU A 76 9.39 7.08 -7.48
C GLU A 76 9.25 5.56 -7.63
N THR A 77 10.38 4.86 -7.54
CA THR A 77 10.45 3.40 -7.68
C THR A 77 11.16 2.81 -6.47
N ILE A 78 10.53 1.88 -5.76
CA ILE A 78 11.08 1.28 -4.55
C ILE A 78 10.96 -0.23 -4.57
N LEU A 79 11.94 -0.92 -3.95
CA LEU A 79 11.82 -2.33 -3.66
C LEU A 79 10.98 -2.53 -2.41
N GLY A 80 9.92 -3.30 -2.54
CA GLY A 80 8.92 -3.47 -1.49
C GLY A 80 7.70 -4.16 -2.05
N ASP A 81 6.99 -4.88 -1.19
CA ASP A 81 5.82 -5.65 -1.58
C ASP A 81 4.60 -5.11 -0.84
N ILE A 82 3.66 -4.57 -1.61
CA ILE A 82 2.36 -4.14 -1.09
C ILE A 82 1.29 -4.96 -1.78
N GLY A 83 0.29 -5.41 -1.01
CA GLY A 83 -0.78 -6.26 -1.53
C GLY A 83 -1.60 -5.54 -2.61
N GLU A 84 -2.24 -4.45 -2.22
CA GLU A 84 -2.95 -3.54 -3.12
C GLU A 84 -2.39 -2.12 -2.96
N GLY A 85 -2.39 -1.36 -4.05
CA GLY A 85 -2.04 0.06 -4.01
C GLY A 85 -3.14 0.90 -3.36
N LEU A 86 -2.84 2.16 -3.08
CA LEU A 86 -3.78 3.12 -2.49
C LEU A 86 -3.42 4.54 -2.91
N PHE A 87 -4.43 5.40 -2.97
CA PHE A 87 -4.28 6.84 -3.01
C PHE A 87 -4.57 7.41 -1.63
N ASN A 88 -3.66 8.23 -1.09
CA ASN A 88 -3.84 8.98 0.14
C ASN A 88 -4.09 10.46 -0.18
N ALA A 89 -5.25 10.96 0.24
CA ALA A 89 -5.67 12.33 -0.02
C ALA A 89 -4.94 13.35 0.89
N LEU A 90 -4.43 12.94 2.05
CA LEU A 90 -3.78 13.86 3.00
C LEU A 90 -2.42 14.36 2.49
N ASP A 91 -1.64 13.45 1.91
CA ASP A 91 -0.31 13.73 1.36
C ASP A 91 -0.31 13.80 -0.17
N ASN A 92 -1.49 13.65 -0.79
CA ASN A 92 -1.68 13.56 -2.23
C ASN A 92 -0.67 12.59 -2.87
N THR A 93 -0.62 11.38 -2.33
CA THR A 93 0.32 10.33 -2.74
C THR A 93 -0.43 9.12 -3.29
N LEU A 94 -0.02 8.69 -4.48
CA LEU A 94 -0.47 7.46 -5.11
C LEU A 94 0.59 6.37 -4.96
N MET A 95 0.25 5.31 -4.23
CA MET A 95 1.04 4.09 -4.11
C MET A 95 0.51 3.03 -5.07
N VAL A 96 1.39 2.47 -5.90
CA VAL A 96 1.02 1.50 -6.93
C VAL A 96 1.85 0.23 -6.78
N SER A 97 1.19 -0.93 -6.75
CA SER A 97 1.86 -2.23 -6.68
C SER A 97 2.33 -2.73 -8.05
N ASP A 98 3.35 -3.58 -8.06
CA ASP A 98 3.79 -4.28 -9.28
C ASP A 98 2.70 -5.18 -9.87
N THR A 99 1.84 -5.76 -9.04
CA THR A 99 0.68 -6.57 -9.46
C THR A 99 -0.33 -5.73 -10.24
N PHE A 100 -0.52 -4.47 -9.84
CA PHE A 100 -1.35 -3.51 -10.57
C PHE A 100 -0.73 -3.18 -11.94
N LEU A 101 0.58 -2.93 -11.99
CA LEU A 101 1.31 -2.52 -13.20
C LEU A 101 1.47 -3.65 -14.23
N PHE A 102 1.81 -4.86 -13.78
CA PHE A 102 2.23 -5.97 -14.66
C PHE A 102 1.21 -7.10 -14.82
N ARG A 103 -0.02 -6.92 -14.31
CA ARG A 103 -1.13 -7.87 -14.48
C ARG A 103 -0.76 -9.30 -14.05
N LYS A 104 0.01 -9.45 -12.96
CA LYS A 104 0.16 -10.75 -12.32
C LYS A 104 -1.08 -10.97 -11.47
N LYS A 105 -1.86 -12.02 -11.74
CA LYS A 105 -2.89 -12.47 -10.78
C LYS A 105 -2.19 -12.62 -9.43
N TYR A 106 -2.70 -11.94 -8.40
CA TYR A 106 -2.24 -12.16 -7.04
C TYR A 106 -2.46 -13.64 -6.75
N ASP A 107 -1.37 -14.42 -6.76
CA ASP A 107 -1.46 -15.80 -6.31
C ASP A 107 -1.65 -15.72 -4.78
N ARG A 108 -2.90 -15.89 -4.34
CA ARG A 108 -3.28 -15.96 -2.93
C ARG A 108 -2.52 -17.07 -2.17
N SER A 109 -1.66 -17.86 -2.82
CA SER A 109 -0.76 -18.84 -2.20
C SER A 109 0.04 -18.30 -0.99
N ARG A 110 0.37 -17.00 -0.94
CA ARG A 110 1.00 -16.43 0.29
C ARG A 110 0.08 -16.51 1.51
N GLU A 111 -1.23 -16.35 1.36
CA GLU A 111 -2.22 -16.48 2.43
C GLU A 111 -2.18 -17.88 3.08
N THR A 112 -1.86 -18.91 2.28
CA THR A 112 -1.75 -20.29 2.78
C THR A 112 -0.48 -20.52 3.61
N ARG A 113 0.64 -19.83 3.30
CA ARG A 113 1.85 -19.90 4.15
C ARG A 113 1.66 -19.14 5.47
N PHE A 114 0.93 -18.02 5.48
CA PHE A 114 0.70 -17.21 6.68
C PHE A 114 -0.28 -17.82 7.69
N ARG A 115 -1.18 -18.73 7.29
CA ARG A 115 -1.99 -19.53 8.24
C ARG A 115 -1.12 -20.35 9.20
N THR A 116 0.10 -20.72 8.80
CA THR A 116 1.06 -21.45 9.64
C THR A 116 1.76 -20.53 10.65
N ALA A 117 1.99 -19.26 10.31
CA ALA A 117 2.59 -18.27 11.21
C ALA A 117 1.59 -17.78 12.28
N ALA A 118 0.30 -17.59 11.93
CA ALA A 118 -0.75 -17.30 12.90
C ALA A 118 -0.97 -18.44 13.90
N ALA A 119 -0.75 -19.70 13.48
CA ALA A 119 -0.78 -20.85 14.39
C ALA A 119 0.43 -20.90 15.34
N ALA A 120 1.55 -20.25 14.98
CA ALA A 120 2.75 -20.11 15.82
C ALA A 120 2.69 -18.90 16.78
N PHE A 121 1.85 -17.89 16.49
CA PHE A 121 1.60 -16.70 17.33
C PHE A 121 0.82 -16.97 18.63
N ARG A 122 0.53 -18.24 18.96
CA ARG A 122 -0.15 -18.63 20.20
C ARG A 122 0.78 -18.81 21.41
N ARG A 123 2.07 -18.46 21.31
CA ARG A 123 3.04 -18.77 22.38
C ARG A 123 3.68 -17.61 23.10
N ASP A 124 3.62 -16.39 22.59
CA ASP A 124 4.11 -15.22 23.32
C ASP A 124 2.99 -14.21 23.52
N GLN A 125 2.69 -13.90 24.79
CA GLN A 125 1.80 -12.81 25.16
C GLN A 125 2.39 -11.49 24.64
N ILE A 126 1.93 -11.04 23.49
CA ILE A 126 2.21 -9.70 23.00
C ILE A 126 1.43 -8.74 23.89
N ARG A 127 2.16 -7.89 24.61
CA ARG A 127 1.59 -6.77 25.36
C ARG A 127 1.59 -5.55 24.43
N LEU A 128 0.42 -5.19 23.93
CA LEU A 128 0.21 -3.96 23.15
C LEU A 128 -0.11 -2.82 24.12
N ALA A 129 0.56 -1.68 23.98
CA ALA A 129 0.20 -0.46 24.69
C ALA A 129 -0.86 0.33 23.90
N GLU A 130 -1.78 1.00 24.61
CA GLU A 130 -2.72 1.90 23.95
C GLU A 130 -1.99 2.97 23.13
N GLY A 131 -2.42 3.19 21.89
CA GLY A 131 -1.77 4.09 20.96
C GLY A 131 -0.75 3.42 20.03
N GLU A 132 -0.41 2.14 20.23
CA GLU A 132 0.52 1.44 19.33
C GLU A 132 -0.13 1.10 17.99
N PRO A 133 0.62 1.25 16.88
CA PRO A 133 0.14 0.86 15.56
C PRO A 133 0.05 -0.67 15.44
N VAL A 134 -1.10 -1.13 14.95
CA VAL A 134 -1.40 -2.55 14.70
C VAL A 134 -1.79 -2.75 13.25
N VAL A 135 -1.54 -3.94 12.72
CA VAL A 135 -1.94 -4.30 11.35
C VAL A 135 -3.07 -5.32 11.43
N HIS A 136 -4.27 -4.89 11.06
CA HIS A 136 -5.42 -5.77 10.88
C HIS A 136 -5.42 -6.36 9.47
N LEU A 137 -5.37 -7.68 9.36
CA LEU A 137 -5.21 -8.40 8.09
C LEU A 137 -6.25 -8.04 7.03
N GLN A 138 -7.48 -7.75 7.45
CA GLN A 138 -8.58 -7.38 6.54
C GLN A 138 -8.78 -5.86 6.38
N GLN A 139 -8.30 -5.05 7.33
CA GLN A 139 -8.67 -3.63 7.43
C GLN A 139 -7.46 -2.67 7.35
N GLY A 140 -6.24 -3.20 7.19
CA GLY A 140 -5.03 -2.40 7.10
C GLY A 140 -4.48 -1.97 8.46
N ILE A 141 -3.83 -0.81 8.51
CA ILE A 141 -3.16 -0.29 9.71
C ILE A 141 -4.19 0.40 10.62
N GLY A 142 -4.20 0.05 11.90
CA GLY A 142 -5.02 0.65 12.95
C GLY A 142 -4.20 1.05 14.17
N ILE A 143 -4.82 1.71 15.13
CA ILE A 143 -4.21 2.04 16.43
C ILE A 143 -4.90 1.19 17.49
N TYR A 144 -4.12 0.46 18.30
CA TYR A 144 -4.66 -0.29 19.42
C TYR A 144 -5.24 0.68 20.47
N ARG A 145 -6.49 0.47 20.86
CA ARG A 145 -7.25 1.36 21.78
C ARG A 145 -7.56 0.71 23.14
N GLY A 146 -6.82 -0.34 23.49
CA GLY A 146 -7.06 -1.13 24.70
C GLY A 146 -8.16 -2.17 24.48
N LEU A 147 -8.30 -3.08 25.44
CA LEU A 147 -9.42 -4.02 25.49
C LEU A 147 -10.66 -3.28 26.02
N ARG A 148 -11.80 -3.49 25.36
CA ARG A 148 -13.10 -3.03 25.80
C ARG A 148 -14.03 -4.23 26.00
N GLU A 149 -14.73 -4.22 27.12
CA GLU A 149 -15.81 -5.17 27.37
C GLU A 149 -17.04 -4.76 26.55
N ILE A 150 -17.50 -5.66 25.70
CA ILE A 150 -18.67 -5.45 24.85
C ILE A 150 -19.62 -6.63 25.07
N GLU A 151 -20.86 -6.36 25.43
CA GLU A 151 -21.92 -7.37 25.46
C GLU A 151 -22.45 -7.59 24.04
N ILE A 152 -22.22 -8.79 23.50
CA ILE A 152 -22.81 -9.21 22.23
C ILE A 152 -23.91 -10.23 22.55
N GLY A 153 -25.15 -9.77 22.58
CA GLY A 153 -26.28 -10.58 23.05
C GLY A 153 -26.24 -10.76 24.57
N SER A 154 -26.19 -12.01 25.06
CA SER A 154 -26.12 -12.33 26.50
C SER A 154 -24.75 -12.87 26.93
N ILE A 155 -23.73 -12.70 26.10
CA ILE A 155 -22.38 -13.22 26.35
C ILE A 155 -21.42 -12.02 26.40
N PRO A 156 -20.78 -11.74 27.54
CA PRO A 156 -19.74 -10.72 27.61
C PRO A 156 -18.48 -11.20 26.89
N GLY A 157 -17.86 -10.30 26.12
CA GLY A 157 -16.59 -10.54 25.44
C GLY A 157 -15.68 -9.33 25.49
N GLU A 158 -14.37 -9.56 25.50
CA GLU A 158 -13.35 -8.52 25.44
C GLU A 158 -12.83 -8.39 23.99
N PHE A 159 -12.75 -7.16 23.48
CA PHE A 159 -12.32 -6.84 22.11
C PHE A 159 -11.36 -5.66 22.07
#